data_AF-A0A7Y6PPW4-F1
#
_entry.id   AF-A0A7Y6PPW4-F1
#
_cell.length_a   1.000
_cell.length_b   1.000
_cell.length_c   1.000
_cell.angle_alpha   90.00
_cell.angle_beta   90.00
_cell.angle_gamma   90.00
#
_symmetry.space_group_name_H-M   'P 1'
#
loop_
_entity.id
_entity.type
_entity.pdbx_description
1 polymer ?
#
loop_
_entity_poly.entity_id
_entity_poly.type
_entity_poly.pdbx_seq_one_letter_code
_entity_poly.pdbx_strand_id
1 'polypeptide(L)'
;MLRFASLILIFTMAACGGDDSGSSGSSGVEGSKKLTELSASEQQDVCEFMVASQENVESKDCGDGITVFATTEAKCLAGFASFDASCTATVDNAEACAAAVSGDLCAGLTSPACAFQLTCLSSDSGI
;
A
#
# COMPACT_ATOMS: atom_id res chain seq x y z
N MET A 1 -49.79 -44.51 2.59
CA MET A 1 -48.48 -44.34 3.26
C MET A 1 -47.79 -43.15 2.59
N LEU A 2 -47.43 -42.15 3.40
CA LEU A 2 -47.18 -40.76 3.04
C LEU A 2 -45.74 -40.50 2.54
N ARG A 3 -45.66 -39.68 1.48
CA ARG A 3 -44.73 -38.55 1.23
C ARG A 3 -43.23 -38.84 1.09
N PHE A 4 -42.78 -38.82 -0.17
CA PHE A 4 -41.40 -38.51 -0.56
C PHE A 4 -41.05 -37.08 -0.13
N ALA A 5 -40.21 -36.97 0.90
CA ALA A 5 -39.66 -35.71 1.36
C ALA A 5 -38.62 -35.20 0.35
N SER A 6 -38.88 -34.01 -0.21
CA SER A 6 -37.92 -33.24 -1.00
C SER A 6 -36.70 -32.89 -0.16
N LEU A 7 -35.53 -33.37 -0.58
CA LEU A 7 -34.24 -32.93 -0.07
C LEU A 7 -33.90 -31.61 -0.78
N ILE A 8 -34.13 -30.50 -0.08
CA ILE A 8 -33.70 -29.16 -0.48
C ILE A 8 -32.18 -29.09 -0.28
N LEU A 9 -31.45 -29.04 -1.39
CA LEU A 9 -30.01 -28.85 -1.44
C LEU A 9 -29.74 -27.34 -1.38
N ILE A 10 -29.51 -26.82 -0.17
CA ILE A 10 -29.16 -25.41 0.05
C ILE A 10 -27.66 -25.25 -0.25
N PHE A 11 -27.35 -24.69 -1.42
CA PHE A 11 -26.03 -24.14 -1.73
C PHE A 11 -25.87 -22.81 -0.99
N THR A 12 -25.42 -22.84 0.27
CA THR A 12 -24.87 -21.67 0.95
C THR A 12 -23.50 -21.38 0.35
N MET A 13 -23.43 -20.45 -0.61
CA MET A 13 -22.19 -19.76 -0.91
C MET A 13 -21.84 -18.91 0.30
N ALA A 14 -20.96 -19.43 1.15
CA ALA A 14 -20.16 -18.63 2.04
C ALA A 14 -19.19 -17.81 1.17
N ALA A 15 -19.67 -16.67 0.65
CA ALA A 15 -18.78 -15.61 0.24
C ALA A 15 -18.11 -15.10 1.52
N CYS A 16 -16.89 -15.55 1.74
CA CYS A 16 -16.00 -15.03 2.78
C CYS A 16 -15.65 -13.58 2.38
N GLY A 17 -16.55 -12.65 2.66
CA GLY A 17 -16.18 -11.25 2.87
C GLY A 17 -15.44 -11.22 4.20
N GLY A 18 -14.14 -11.44 4.15
CA GLY A 18 -13.26 -11.31 5.29
C GLY A 18 -13.14 -9.84 5.64
N ASP A 19 -14.04 -9.37 6.50
CA ASP A 19 -13.77 -8.28 7.44
C ASP A 19 -12.69 -8.75 8.42
N ASP A 20 -11.44 -8.86 7.97
CA ASP A 20 -10.29 -9.07 8.86
C ASP A 20 -9.91 -7.72 9.47
N SER A 21 -10.58 -7.47 10.59
CA SER A 21 -10.23 -6.49 11.61
C SER A 21 -8.72 -6.51 11.92
N GLY A 22 -8.05 -5.41 11.61
CA GLY A 22 -6.85 -4.96 12.32
C GLY A 22 -5.62 -5.85 12.22
N SER A 23 -4.99 -5.90 11.05
CA SER A 23 -3.57 -6.27 10.96
C SER A 23 -2.72 -5.01 10.97
N SER A 24 -2.32 -4.55 12.17
CA SER A 24 -1.43 -3.40 12.35
C SER A 24 0.03 -3.70 11.96
N GLY A 25 0.26 -4.44 10.86
CA GLY A 25 1.60 -4.94 10.53
C GLY A 25 1.99 -4.96 9.05
N SER A 26 1.05 -5.00 8.10
CA SER A 26 1.37 -5.12 6.67
C SER A 26 0.19 -4.73 5.78
N SER A 27 0.44 -4.50 4.49
CA SER A 27 -0.57 -4.34 3.43
C SER A 27 -1.33 -5.62 3.11
N GLY A 28 -0.81 -6.79 3.50
CA GLY A 28 -1.37 -8.10 3.15
C GLY A 28 -0.84 -8.66 1.83
N VAL A 29 0.01 -7.91 1.13
CA VAL A 29 0.75 -8.35 -0.05
C VAL A 29 2.06 -9.04 0.36
N GLU A 30 2.56 -9.96 -0.47
CA GLU A 30 3.82 -10.67 -0.20
C GLU A 30 5.02 -9.71 -0.14
N GLY A 31 5.67 -9.61 1.02
CA GLY A 31 6.77 -8.69 1.32
C GLY A 31 7.97 -8.75 0.35
N SER A 32 8.33 -9.95 -0.13
CA SER A 32 9.44 -10.16 -1.08
C SER A 32 9.12 -9.77 -2.52
N LYS A 33 7.86 -9.50 -2.85
CA LYS A 33 7.43 -9.18 -4.21
C LYS A 33 7.91 -7.79 -4.61
N LYS A 34 8.39 -7.64 -5.84
CA LYS A 34 8.82 -6.32 -6.33
C LYS A 34 7.62 -5.42 -6.57
N LEU A 35 7.81 -4.13 -6.30
CA LEU A 35 6.78 -3.11 -6.54
C LEU A 35 6.36 -3.04 -8.01
N THR A 36 7.28 -3.31 -8.94
CA THR A 36 7.01 -3.35 -10.39
C THR A 36 6.28 -4.61 -10.87
N GLU A 37 6.15 -5.62 -10.01
CA GLU A 37 5.54 -6.92 -10.34
C GLU A 37 4.15 -7.07 -9.68
N LEU A 38 3.68 -6.03 -8.99
CA LEU A 38 2.37 -6.04 -8.34
C LEU A 38 1.24 -5.96 -9.37
N SER A 39 0.22 -6.78 -9.16
CA SER A 39 -1.08 -6.63 -9.83
C SER A 39 -1.77 -5.34 -9.37
N ALA A 40 -2.80 -4.90 -10.12
CA ALA A 40 -3.54 -3.69 -9.79
C ALA A 40 -4.19 -3.74 -8.39
N SER A 41 -4.71 -4.90 -7.97
CA SER A 41 -5.27 -5.06 -6.62
C SER A 41 -4.19 -4.99 -5.54
N GLU A 42 -3.03 -5.60 -5.75
CA GLU A 42 -1.93 -5.53 -4.78
C GLU A 42 -1.36 -4.11 -4.67
N GLN A 43 -1.32 -3.35 -5.77
CA GLN A 43 -0.94 -1.93 -5.72
C GLN A 43 -1.93 -1.13 -4.88
N GLN A 44 -3.23 -1.42 -5.01
CA GLN A 44 -4.26 -0.79 -4.19
C GLN A 44 -4.06 -1.12 -2.71
N ASP A 45 -3.89 -2.39 -2.36
CA ASP A 45 -3.68 -2.84 -0.97
C ASP A 45 -2.45 -2.15 -0.33
N VAL A 46 -1.33 -2.06 -1.06
CA VAL A 46 -0.13 -1.34 -0.61
C VAL A 46 -0.41 0.16 -0.46
N CYS A 47 -1.11 0.79 -1.40
CA CYS A 47 -1.43 2.21 -1.32
C CYS A 47 -2.37 2.55 -0.17
N GLU A 48 -3.40 1.73 0.07
CA GLU A 48 -4.30 1.88 1.22
C GLU A 48 -3.51 1.78 2.53
N PHE A 49 -2.58 0.82 2.64
CA PHE A 49 -1.69 0.71 3.79
C PHE A 49 -0.80 1.95 3.99
N MET A 50 -0.18 2.44 2.91
CA MET A 50 0.65 3.65 2.95
C MET A 50 -0.12 4.90 3.34
N VAL A 51 -1.38 5.02 2.93
CA VAL A 51 -2.25 6.16 3.31
C VAL A 51 -2.68 6.04 4.77
N ALA A 52 -3.07 4.83 5.20
CA ALA A 52 -3.45 4.58 6.58
C ALA A 52 -2.32 4.87 7.57
N SER A 53 -1.06 4.59 7.19
CA SER A 53 0.10 4.84 8.05
C SER A 53 0.35 6.33 8.34
N GLN A 54 -0.16 7.23 7.51
CA GLN A 54 0.01 8.69 7.66
C GLN A 54 -0.91 9.32 8.73
N GLU A 55 -1.74 8.50 9.41
CA GLU A 55 -2.59 8.91 10.55
C GLU A 55 -3.50 10.14 10.28
N ASN A 56 -3.90 10.36 9.03
CA ASN A 56 -4.70 11.51 8.58
C ASN A 56 -4.00 12.88 8.68
N VAL A 57 -2.66 12.91 8.73
CA VAL A 57 -1.89 14.16 8.65
C VAL A 57 -1.91 14.68 7.21
N GLU A 58 -2.62 15.77 6.91
CA GLU A 58 -2.68 16.31 5.53
C GLU A 58 -1.34 16.88 5.04
N SER A 59 -0.60 17.53 5.93
CA SER A 59 0.73 18.07 5.65
C SER A 59 1.51 18.32 6.94
N LYS A 60 2.83 18.42 6.82
CA LYS A 60 3.75 18.66 7.91
C LYS A 60 4.87 19.60 7.45
N ASP A 61 5.10 20.67 8.22
CA ASP A 61 6.29 21.50 8.07
C ASP A 61 7.49 20.78 8.70
N CYS A 62 8.50 20.53 7.87
CA CYS A 62 9.72 19.82 8.23
C CYS A 62 10.89 20.77 8.51
N GLY A 63 10.64 22.09 8.55
CA GLY A 63 11.67 23.11 8.69
C GLY A 63 12.24 23.58 7.36
N ASP A 64 13.02 24.66 7.39
CA ASP A 64 13.72 25.23 6.23
C ASP A 64 12.82 25.56 5.02
N GLY A 65 11.53 25.81 5.26
CA GLY A 65 10.53 26.07 4.21
C GLY A 65 10.06 24.82 3.47
N ILE A 66 10.40 23.62 3.97
CA ILE A 66 9.99 22.34 3.39
C ILE A 66 8.68 21.89 4.04
N THR A 67 7.61 21.85 3.26
CA THR A 67 6.35 21.23 3.67
C THR A 67 6.14 19.92 2.91
N VAL A 68 5.99 18.82 3.64
CA VAL A 68 5.61 17.52 3.09
C VAL A 68 4.11 17.38 3.17
N PHE A 69 3.50 16.91 2.09
CA PHE A 69 2.06 16.66 2.01
C PHE A 69 1.81 15.17 2.10
N ALA A 70 0.70 14.78 2.72
CA ALA A 70 0.25 13.41 2.68
C ALA A 70 0.07 12.94 1.22
N THR A 71 0.46 11.69 1.00
CA THR A 71 0.16 10.98 -0.23
C THR A 71 -1.30 10.53 -0.16
N THR A 72 -2.01 10.71 -1.27
CA THR A 72 -3.33 10.11 -1.46
C THR A 72 -3.19 8.78 -2.17
N GLU A 73 -4.18 7.91 -2.04
CA GLU A 73 -4.19 6.62 -2.74
C GLU A 73 -3.99 6.80 -4.27
N ALA A 74 -4.69 7.77 -4.86
CA ALA A 74 -4.53 8.10 -6.28
C ALA A 74 -3.10 8.54 -6.65
N LYS A 75 -2.42 9.33 -5.80
CA LYS A 75 -1.02 9.71 -6.01
C LYS A 75 -0.08 8.51 -5.86
N CYS A 76 -0.35 7.64 -4.89
CA CYS A 76 0.41 6.42 -4.68
C CYS A 76 0.31 5.48 -5.90
N LEU A 77 -0.90 5.23 -6.40
CA LEU A 77 -1.15 4.42 -7.59
C LEU A 77 -0.47 5.00 -8.84
N ALA A 78 -0.51 6.32 -9.01
CA ALA A 78 0.20 6.99 -10.09
C ALA A 78 1.73 6.82 -9.99
N GLY A 79 2.26 6.68 -8.76
CA GLY A 79 3.68 6.44 -8.50
C GLY A 79 4.17 5.10 -9.05
N PHE A 80 3.36 4.04 -8.98
CA PHE A 80 3.72 2.72 -9.53
C PHE A 80 3.99 2.77 -11.04
N ALA A 81 3.24 3.59 -11.78
CA ALA A 81 3.46 3.78 -13.21
C ALA A 81 4.75 4.57 -13.54
N SER A 82 5.32 5.26 -12.55
CA SER A 82 6.54 6.07 -12.70
C SER A 82 7.81 5.30 -12.29
N PHE A 83 7.66 4.08 -11.76
CA PHE A 83 8.81 3.26 -11.39
C PHE A 83 9.58 2.79 -12.63
N ASP A 84 10.89 2.93 -12.57
CA ASP A 84 11.80 2.37 -13.55
C ASP A 84 11.70 0.83 -13.53
N ALA A 85 11.75 0.19 -14.69
CA ALA A 85 11.67 -1.27 -14.79
C ALA A 85 12.83 -2.00 -14.11
N SER A 86 13.96 -1.32 -13.86
CA SER A 86 15.10 -1.81 -13.09
C SER A 86 14.92 -1.67 -11.57
N CYS A 87 13.84 -1.05 -11.09
CA CYS A 87 13.54 -0.92 -9.68
C CYS A 87 13.46 -2.31 -9.02
N THR A 88 14.32 -2.55 -8.03
CA THR A 88 14.34 -3.78 -7.25
C THR A 88 13.66 -3.66 -5.90
N ALA A 89 13.00 -2.52 -5.62
CA ALA A 89 12.30 -2.33 -4.36
C ALA A 89 11.16 -3.32 -4.21
N THR A 90 10.98 -3.82 -2.99
CA THR A 90 9.96 -4.79 -2.64
C THR A 90 8.83 -4.17 -1.80
N VAL A 91 7.76 -4.93 -1.61
CA VAL A 91 6.67 -4.57 -0.70
C VAL A 91 7.20 -4.31 0.71
N ASP A 92 8.13 -5.13 1.23
CA ASP A 92 8.76 -4.90 2.53
C ASP A 92 9.46 -3.52 2.60
N ASN A 93 10.05 -3.03 1.50
CA ASN A 93 10.64 -1.69 1.48
C ASN A 93 9.57 -0.60 1.60
N ALA A 94 8.45 -0.75 0.88
CA ALA A 94 7.32 0.18 0.97
C ALA A 94 6.71 0.18 2.37
N GLU A 95 6.45 -1.00 2.94
CA GLU A 95 5.87 -1.13 4.28
C GLU A 95 6.79 -0.60 5.38
N ALA A 96 8.10 -0.86 5.27
CA ALA A 96 9.09 -0.29 6.18
C ALA A 96 9.16 1.25 6.09
N CYS A 97 9.00 1.81 4.89
CA CYS A 97 8.85 3.27 4.74
C CYS A 97 7.56 3.77 5.39
N ALA A 98 6.42 3.11 5.15
CA ALA A 98 5.13 3.45 5.77
C ALA A 98 5.21 3.48 7.30
N ALA A 99 5.88 2.48 7.89
CA ALA A 99 6.12 2.40 9.32
C ALA A 99 7.04 3.53 9.82
N ALA A 100 8.06 3.89 9.04
CA ALA A 100 8.97 4.99 9.38
C ALA A 100 8.30 6.36 9.34
N VAL A 101 7.31 6.58 8.48
CA VAL A 101 6.57 7.85 8.37
C VAL A 101 5.34 7.93 9.26
N SER A 102 5.06 6.88 10.06
CA SER A 102 3.84 6.81 10.84
C SER A 102 3.80 7.91 11.91
N GLY A 103 2.83 8.81 11.78
CA GLY A 103 2.69 10.00 12.62
C GLY A 103 3.71 11.13 12.36
N ASP A 104 4.69 10.92 11.48
CA ASP A 104 5.69 11.92 11.10
C ASP A 104 6.06 11.84 9.62
N LEU A 105 5.37 12.63 8.80
CA LEU A 105 5.65 12.73 7.36
C LEU A 105 7.10 13.17 7.06
N CYS A 106 7.75 13.90 7.97
CA CYS A 106 9.11 14.38 7.78
C CYS A 106 10.15 13.27 7.91
N ALA A 107 9.83 12.20 8.65
CA ALA A 107 10.69 11.03 8.74
C ALA A 107 10.95 10.39 7.36
N GLY A 108 10.03 10.55 6.40
CA GLY A 108 10.20 10.05 5.03
C GLY A 108 11.37 10.69 4.28
N LEU A 109 11.75 11.91 4.64
CA LEU A 109 12.86 12.63 4.00
C LEU A 109 14.24 12.12 4.46
N THR A 110 14.31 11.50 5.63
CA THR A 110 15.58 11.13 6.28
C THR A 110 15.69 9.63 6.53
N SER A 111 14.57 8.90 6.48
CA SER A 111 14.55 7.47 6.72
C SER A 111 15.18 6.71 5.56
N PRO A 112 16.21 5.87 5.81
CA PRO A 112 16.77 5.01 4.78
C PRO A 112 15.76 3.99 4.26
N ALA A 113 14.70 3.68 5.02
CA ALA A 113 13.62 2.82 4.57
C ALA A 113 12.85 3.41 3.37
N CYS A 114 12.81 4.73 3.24
CA CYS A 114 12.13 5.43 2.15
C CYS A 114 13.04 5.77 0.96
N ALA A 115 14.35 5.47 1.05
CA ALA A 115 15.33 5.83 0.02
C ALA A 115 15.05 5.19 -1.34
N PHE A 116 14.32 4.07 -1.38
CA PHE A 116 13.98 3.40 -2.62
C PHE A 116 13.16 4.29 -3.57
N GLN A 117 12.39 5.25 -3.03
CA GLN A 117 11.61 6.19 -3.84
C GLN A 117 12.54 7.01 -4.74
N LEU A 118 13.71 7.42 -4.25
CA LEU A 118 14.69 8.18 -5.03
C LEU A 118 15.38 7.34 -6.10
N THR A 119 15.56 6.03 -5.83
CA THR A 119 16.26 5.13 -6.76
C THR A 119 15.33 4.49 -7.79
N CYS A 120 14.04 4.37 -7.46
CA CYS A 120 13.04 3.73 -8.31
C CYS A 120 12.27 4.71 -9.18
N LEU A 121 12.20 5.99 -8.82
CA LEU A 121 11.66 7.01 -9.71
C LEU A 121 12.62 7.21 -10.88
N SER A 122 12.13 6.96 -12.09
CA SER A 122 12.89 7.12 -13.32
C SER A 122 13.38 8.57 -13.46
N SER A 123 14.68 8.77 -13.63
CA SER A 123 15.30 10.10 -13.86
C SER A 123 14.89 10.75 -15.19
N ASP A 124 14.02 10.09 -15.97
CA ASP A 124 13.46 10.57 -17.24
C ASP A 124 12.25 11.51 -17.06
N SER A 125 11.93 11.90 -15.82
CA SER A 125 11.14 13.11 -15.57
C SER A 125 12.04 14.34 -15.78
N GLY A 126 12.42 14.57 -17.04
CA GLY A 126 13.22 15.72 -17.45
C GLY A 126 12.60 17.02 -16.96
N ILE A 127 13.27 17.65 -15.99
CA ILE A 127 13.25 19.10 -15.78
C ILE A 127 14.08 19.76 -16.87
#